data_AF-A0A6U5L8L6-F1
#
_entry.id   AF-A0A6U5L8L6-F1
#
_cell.length_a   1.000
_cell.length_b   1.000
_cell.length_c   1.000
_cell.angle_alpha   90.00
_cell.angle_beta   90.00
_cell.angle_gamma   90.00
#
_symmetry.space_group_name_H-M   'P 1'
#
loop_
_entity.id
_entity.type
_entity.pdbx_description
1 polymer ?
#
loop_
_entity_poly.entity_id
_entity_poly.type
_entity_poly.pdbx_seq_one_letter_code
_entity_poly.pdbx_strand_id
1 'polypeptide(L)'
;GEERPYLPPLPATMPRTECYLDLDIDDRRAKFALGCAFVAATDRKYGLSSPSLLRLGGSELARLPGFHAADYVWSARGPIAASPAPRCRIVVELYPDVPLAAENFRRLCAGDAGRAEGSGLPLRYRGCAVHRVQAGFVLQSGDFVRGNGSGGESVYGKKFKDERPGLLRRHGRAGVLSMGNSGKHSNGSQFFLTLAAAPQCDGKHVVFGRVTSGGAVLRDIEAKAGSEDGKPRVRVKIDECGEFVPGTTARHGFWHDPPEGEGPALFVPVARVLVVATGEAPGKRFEEALRKGGCNMVDVEQHIVPKGEFLGDDIEVYDAILVAAIFQENLPWSDGVLPNNAALCKPTEAVECLKEIVGENLVM
;
A
#
# COMPACT_ATOMS: atom_id res chain seq x y z
N GLY A 1 3.00 -19.23 -35.34
CA GLY A 1 3.82 -19.81 -34.26
C GLY A 1 4.74 -18.72 -33.80
N GLU A 2 4.36 -18.04 -32.72
CA GLU A 2 5.24 -17.05 -32.09
C GLU A 2 6.27 -17.80 -31.24
N GLU A 3 7.56 -17.57 -31.52
CA GLU A 3 8.66 -18.12 -30.73
C GLU A 3 8.54 -17.65 -29.28
N ARG A 4 8.65 -18.60 -28.35
CA ARG A 4 8.60 -18.32 -26.91
C ARG A 4 9.70 -17.32 -26.56
N PRO A 5 9.46 -16.30 -25.72
CA PRO A 5 10.56 -15.66 -25.04
C PRO A 5 11.24 -16.72 -24.17
N TYR A 6 12.46 -17.10 -24.55
CA TYR A 6 13.33 -17.96 -23.76
C TYR A 6 13.50 -17.32 -22.38
N LEU A 7 12.92 -17.93 -21.33
CA LEU A 7 13.32 -17.58 -19.96
C LEU A 7 14.70 -18.21 -19.75
N PRO A 8 15.77 -17.40 -19.55
CA PRO A 8 17.06 -17.95 -19.20
C PRO A 8 16.95 -18.77 -17.91
N PRO A 9 17.76 -19.84 -17.75
CA PRO A 9 17.80 -20.59 -16.51
C PRO A 9 18.08 -19.63 -15.35
N LEU A 10 17.20 -19.66 -14.34
CA LEU A 10 17.33 -18.79 -13.19
C LEU A 10 18.61 -19.11 -12.42
N PRO A 11 19.29 -18.09 -11.85
CA PRO A 11 20.47 -18.30 -11.03
C PRO A 11 20.10 -19.10 -9.77
N ALA A 12 21.09 -19.77 -9.18
CA ALA A 12 20.92 -20.52 -7.93
C ALA A 12 20.44 -19.63 -6.77
N THR A 13 20.74 -18.32 -6.83
CA THR A 13 20.29 -17.30 -5.89
C THR A 13 19.89 -16.04 -6.62
N MET A 14 18.75 -15.45 -6.26
CA MET A 14 18.30 -14.14 -6.77
C MET A 14 18.95 -12.98 -6.01
N PRO A 15 19.01 -11.77 -6.58
CA PRO A 15 19.26 -10.56 -5.79
C PRO A 15 18.17 -10.39 -4.73
N ARG A 16 18.46 -9.63 -3.66
CA ARG A 16 17.42 -9.24 -2.71
C ARG A 16 16.41 -8.36 -3.43
N THR A 17 15.15 -8.76 -3.37
CA THR A 17 14.05 -8.06 -4.02
C THR A 17 12.93 -7.84 -3.01
N GLU A 18 12.42 -6.61 -2.96
CA GLU A 18 11.18 -6.31 -2.25
C GLU A 18 10.05 -6.13 -3.29
N CYS A 19 8.84 -6.54 -2.94
CA CYS A 19 7.63 -6.27 -3.71
C CYS A 19 6.59 -5.62 -2.81
N TYR A 20 5.63 -4.91 -3.39
CA TYR A 20 4.51 -4.36 -2.66
C TYR A 20 3.17 -4.81 -3.20
N LEU A 21 2.18 -4.86 -2.30
CA LEU A 21 0.78 -5.11 -2.57
C LEU A 21 -0.03 -3.98 -1.92
N ASP A 22 -0.77 -3.22 -2.71
CA ASP A 22 -1.81 -2.32 -2.24
C ASP A 22 -3.15 -3.05 -2.26
N LEU A 23 -3.85 -3.00 -1.13
CA LEU A 23 -5.06 -3.76 -0.90
C LEU A 23 -6.25 -2.81 -0.74
N ASP A 24 -7.33 -3.01 -1.48
CA ASP A 24 -8.57 -2.28 -1.24
C ASP A 24 -9.48 -3.16 -0.37
N ILE A 25 -9.88 -2.64 0.80
CA ILE A 25 -10.71 -3.32 1.78
C ILE A 25 -12.12 -2.75 1.69
N ASP A 26 -13.10 -3.63 1.47
CA ASP A 26 -14.53 -3.29 1.37
C ASP A 26 -14.84 -2.34 0.19
N ASP A 27 -14.13 -2.51 -0.94
CA ASP A 27 -14.27 -1.70 -2.16
C ASP A 27 -14.29 -0.18 -1.89
N ARG A 28 -13.52 0.27 -0.90
CA ARG A 28 -13.63 1.64 -0.39
C ARG A 28 -13.25 2.66 -1.45
N ARG A 29 -12.35 2.33 -2.39
CA ARG A 29 -12.02 3.17 -3.55
C ARG A 29 -13.25 3.43 -4.42
N ALA A 30 -13.97 2.38 -4.81
CA ALA A 30 -15.17 2.49 -5.63
C ALA A 30 -16.29 3.24 -4.89
N LYS A 31 -16.48 2.98 -3.60
CA LYS A 31 -17.45 3.70 -2.76
C LYS A 31 -17.11 5.18 -2.65
N PHE A 32 -15.82 5.52 -2.55
CA PHE A 32 -15.37 6.91 -2.51
C PHE A 32 -15.57 7.62 -3.85
N ALA A 33 -15.22 6.97 -4.97
CA ALA A 33 -15.47 7.49 -6.31
C ALA A 33 -16.96 7.76 -6.56
N LEU A 34 -17.84 6.85 -6.13
CA LEU A 34 -19.29 7.05 -6.18
C LEU A 34 -19.74 8.23 -5.32
N GLY A 35 -19.13 8.41 -4.13
CA GLY A 35 -19.35 9.57 -3.27
C GLY A 35 -18.96 10.89 -3.94
N CYS A 36 -17.80 10.93 -4.61
CA CYS A 36 -17.37 12.08 -5.41
C CYS A 36 -18.37 12.40 -6.52
N ALA A 37 -18.79 11.39 -7.29
CA ALA A 37 -19.77 11.56 -8.35
C ALA A 37 -21.12 12.05 -7.83
N PHE A 38 -21.56 11.53 -6.68
CA PHE A 38 -22.79 11.99 -6.02
C PHE A 38 -22.72 13.46 -5.64
N VAL A 39 -21.64 13.89 -4.97
CA VAL A 39 -21.46 15.31 -4.59
C VAL A 39 -21.42 16.20 -5.81
N ALA A 40 -20.61 15.86 -6.82
CA ALA A 40 -20.46 16.66 -8.03
C ALA A 40 -21.78 16.85 -8.78
N ALA A 41 -22.67 15.85 -8.74
CA ALA A 41 -23.97 15.91 -9.42
C ALA A 41 -25.09 16.53 -8.59
N THR A 42 -24.94 16.64 -7.26
CA THR A 42 -26.03 17.03 -6.34
C THR A 42 -25.71 18.20 -5.43
N ASP A 43 -24.53 18.83 -5.60
CA ASP A 43 -24.08 20.00 -4.84
C ASP A 43 -25.15 21.11 -4.76
N ARG A 44 -25.70 21.52 -5.91
CA ARG A 44 -26.74 22.57 -5.97
C ARG A 44 -28.06 22.12 -5.35
N LYS A 45 -28.40 20.83 -5.49
CA LYS A 45 -29.64 20.25 -4.94
C LYS A 45 -29.63 20.24 -3.42
N TYR A 46 -28.49 19.92 -2.81
CA TYR A 46 -28.35 19.83 -1.35
C TYR A 46 -27.67 21.05 -0.71
N GLY A 47 -27.36 22.09 -1.50
CA GLY A 47 -26.74 23.32 -1.01
C GLY A 47 -25.34 23.10 -0.43
N LEU A 48 -24.55 22.22 -1.06
CA LEU A 48 -23.17 21.94 -0.64
C LEU A 48 -22.24 23.07 -1.05
N SER A 49 -21.26 23.37 -0.21
CA SER A 49 -20.28 24.46 -0.41
C SER A 49 -19.35 24.24 -1.60
N SER A 50 -19.23 23.00 -2.09
CA SER A 50 -18.38 22.65 -3.22
C SER A 50 -18.90 21.42 -3.99
N PRO A 51 -18.71 21.36 -5.31
CA PRO A 51 -18.94 20.14 -6.09
C PRO A 51 -17.87 19.06 -5.86
N SER A 52 -16.80 19.37 -5.11
CA SER A 52 -15.76 18.41 -4.76
C SER A 52 -16.03 17.85 -3.36
N LEU A 53 -16.29 16.54 -3.24
CA LEU A 53 -16.41 15.85 -1.95
C LEU A 53 -15.22 16.12 -1.04
N LEU A 54 -14.03 16.23 -1.63
CA LEU A 54 -12.79 16.48 -0.92
C LEU A 54 -12.68 17.88 -0.32
N ARG A 55 -13.53 18.83 -0.73
CA ARG A 55 -13.56 20.19 -0.15
C ARG A 55 -14.65 20.34 0.90
N LEU A 56 -15.52 19.35 1.06
CA LEU A 56 -16.55 19.37 2.09
C LEU A 56 -15.94 19.09 3.47
N GLY A 57 -16.49 19.74 4.49
CA GLY A 57 -16.04 19.59 5.87
C GLY A 57 -17.18 19.63 6.88
N GLY A 58 -16.87 19.34 8.13
CA GLY A 58 -17.79 19.50 9.27
C GLY A 58 -19.17 18.87 9.06
N SER A 59 -20.21 19.69 9.22
CA SER A 59 -21.61 19.25 9.16
C SER A 59 -22.07 18.82 7.76
N GLU A 60 -21.41 19.26 6.68
CA GLU A 60 -21.75 18.83 5.32
C GLU A 60 -21.39 17.36 5.11
N LEU A 61 -20.17 16.99 5.49
CA LEU A 61 -19.67 15.63 5.37
C LEU A 61 -20.46 14.65 6.27
N ALA A 62 -20.87 15.10 7.46
CA ALA A 62 -21.71 14.32 8.38
C ALA A 62 -23.12 14.05 7.84
N ARG A 63 -23.69 14.97 7.05
CA ARG A 63 -25.05 14.84 6.47
C ARG A 63 -25.07 14.06 5.16
N LEU A 64 -23.93 13.93 4.48
CA LEU A 64 -23.82 13.32 3.17
C LEU A 64 -24.43 11.91 3.06
N PRO A 65 -24.23 10.99 4.04
CA PRO A 65 -24.88 9.67 3.99
C PRO A 65 -26.41 9.76 4.01
N GLY A 66 -26.97 10.74 4.73
CA GLY A 66 -28.41 10.98 4.79
C GLY A 66 -28.95 11.51 3.46
N PHE A 67 -28.26 12.47 2.84
CA PHE A 67 -28.63 12.97 1.51
C PHE A 67 -28.59 11.87 0.45
N HIS A 68 -27.54 11.04 0.49
CA HIS A 68 -27.40 9.91 -0.43
C HIS A 68 -28.52 8.88 -0.23
N ALA A 69 -28.83 8.51 1.02
CA ALA A 69 -29.90 7.56 1.33
C ALA A 69 -31.28 8.06 0.92
N ALA A 70 -31.53 9.38 0.97
CA ALA A 70 -32.78 9.99 0.53
C ALA A 70 -32.90 10.10 -1.01
N ASP A 71 -31.79 9.97 -1.74
CA ASP A 71 -31.79 10.04 -3.20
C ASP A 71 -31.94 8.65 -3.82
N TYR A 72 -33.15 8.33 -4.29
CA TYR A 72 -33.45 7.00 -4.85
C TYR A 72 -32.55 6.62 -6.04
N VAL A 73 -32.21 7.58 -6.91
CA VAL A 73 -31.40 7.30 -8.11
C VAL A 73 -29.96 6.99 -7.73
N TRP A 74 -29.41 7.71 -6.75
CA TRP A 74 -28.03 7.52 -6.31
C TRP A 74 -27.87 6.34 -5.35
N SER A 75 -28.77 6.19 -4.38
CA SER A 75 -28.77 5.05 -3.45
C SER A 75 -28.89 3.69 -4.15
N ALA A 76 -29.60 3.62 -5.28
CA ALA A 76 -29.67 2.41 -6.11
C ALA A 76 -28.32 2.01 -6.75
N ARG A 77 -27.34 2.93 -6.85
CA ARG A 77 -26.01 2.65 -7.43
C ARG A 77 -25.06 1.99 -6.43
N GLY A 78 -25.41 1.96 -5.14
CA GLY A 78 -24.63 1.33 -4.08
C GLY A 78 -24.18 2.31 -2.99
N PRO A 79 -23.48 1.82 -1.96
CA PRO A 79 -23.03 2.64 -0.84
C PRO A 79 -21.90 3.60 -1.25
N ILE A 80 -21.85 4.77 -0.62
CA ILE A 80 -20.76 5.74 -0.79
C ILE A 80 -19.82 5.76 0.41
N ALA A 81 -18.59 6.22 0.19
CA ALA A 81 -17.66 6.61 1.25
C ALA A 81 -17.44 8.12 1.19
N ALA A 82 -17.47 8.77 2.36
CA ALA A 82 -17.28 10.22 2.47
C ALA A 82 -15.80 10.64 2.55
N SER A 83 -14.89 9.68 2.68
CA SER A 83 -13.44 9.91 2.82
C SER A 83 -12.63 8.97 1.92
N PRO A 84 -11.48 9.41 1.36
CA PRO A 84 -10.60 8.60 0.54
C PRO A 84 -10.21 7.28 1.21
N ALA A 85 -9.87 6.25 0.43
CA ALA A 85 -9.41 4.99 1.00
C ALA A 85 -8.10 5.12 1.77
N PRO A 86 -7.98 4.50 2.96
CA PRO A 86 -6.75 4.60 3.72
C PRO A 86 -5.70 3.71 3.06
N ARG A 87 -4.43 4.05 3.25
CA ARG A 87 -3.37 3.20 2.72
C ARG A 87 -3.46 1.80 3.28
N CYS A 88 -3.42 0.83 2.39
CA CYS A 88 -3.32 -0.58 2.76
C CYS A 88 -2.20 -1.24 1.96
N ARG A 89 -0.96 -0.71 2.09
CA ARG A 89 0.24 -1.30 1.47
C ARG A 89 0.88 -2.31 2.39
N ILE A 90 1.23 -3.45 1.83
CA ILE A 90 2.14 -4.43 2.40
C ILE A 90 3.40 -4.46 1.54
N VAL A 91 4.58 -4.40 2.16
CA VAL A 91 5.86 -4.63 1.51
C VAL A 91 6.41 -5.97 1.98
N VAL A 92 6.84 -6.81 1.04
CA VAL A 92 7.40 -8.13 1.29
C VAL A 92 8.81 -8.23 0.73
N GLU A 93 9.73 -8.77 1.53
CA GLU A 93 11.06 -9.21 1.11
C GLU A 93 10.95 -10.64 0.59
N LEU A 94 11.53 -10.91 -0.58
CA LEU A 94 11.60 -12.24 -1.18
C LEU A 94 12.93 -12.91 -0.84
N TYR A 95 12.90 -14.21 -0.55
CA TYR A 95 14.08 -14.97 -0.20
C TYR A 95 14.85 -15.42 -1.44
N PRO A 96 16.17 -15.18 -1.51
CA PRO A 96 16.94 -15.38 -2.73
C PRO A 96 17.23 -16.86 -3.04
N ASP A 97 17.18 -17.74 -2.03
CA ASP A 97 17.46 -19.18 -2.13
C ASP A 97 16.23 -20.02 -2.54
N VAL A 98 15.15 -19.36 -2.93
CA VAL A 98 13.94 -19.96 -3.53
C VAL A 98 13.60 -19.22 -4.85
N PRO A 99 14.52 -19.27 -5.83
CA PRO A 99 14.45 -18.46 -7.04
C PRO A 99 13.16 -18.67 -7.85
N LEU A 100 12.61 -19.90 -7.92
CA LEU A 100 11.40 -20.14 -8.70
C LEU A 100 10.20 -19.41 -8.11
N ALA A 101 9.97 -19.58 -6.80
CA ALA A 101 8.85 -18.95 -6.11
C ALA A 101 9.01 -17.42 -6.03
N ALA A 102 10.21 -16.95 -5.71
CA ALA A 102 10.52 -15.52 -5.64
C ALA A 102 10.32 -14.83 -7.00
N GLU A 103 10.91 -15.34 -8.07
CA GLU A 103 10.80 -14.73 -9.39
C GLU A 103 9.37 -14.81 -9.94
N ASN A 104 8.67 -15.93 -9.71
CA ASN A 104 7.26 -16.05 -10.08
C ASN A 104 6.41 -14.96 -9.40
N PHE A 105 6.59 -14.76 -8.10
CA PHE A 105 5.87 -13.74 -7.37
C PHE A 105 6.25 -12.32 -7.81
N ARG A 106 7.56 -12.04 -8.00
CA ARG A 106 8.05 -10.74 -8.48
C ARG A 106 7.42 -10.37 -9.81
N ARG A 107 7.48 -11.26 -10.79
CA ARG A 107 6.93 -11.05 -12.14
C ARG A 107 5.42 -10.87 -12.15
N LEU A 108 4.70 -11.62 -11.31
CA LEU A 108 3.26 -11.45 -11.14
C LEU A 108 2.91 -10.13 -10.43
N CYS A 109 3.77 -9.62 -9.53
CA CYS A 109 3.61 -8.28 -8.98
C CYS A 109 3.85 -7.21 -10.04
N ALA A 110 4.94 -7.33 -10.82
CA ALA A 110 5.29 -6.38 -11.88
C ALA A 110 4.31 -6.41 -13.07
N GLY A 111 3.70 -7.57 -13.34
CA GLY A 111 2.84 -7.77 -14.51
C GLY A 111 3.59 -7.84 -15.84
N ASP A 112 4.89 -8.15 -15.81
CA ASP A 112 5.81 -8.15 -16.96
C ASP A 112 5.92 -9.52 -17.68
N ALA A 113 5.13 -10.51 -17.26
CA ALA A 113 5.22 -11.89 -17.74
C ALA A 113 4.31 -12.21 -18.94
N GLY A 114 3.63 -11.22 -19.50
CA GLY A 114 2.72 -11.41 -20.63
C GLY A 114 1.42 -12.09 -20.21
N ARG A 115 1.01 -13.14 -20.93
CA ARG A 115 -0.28 -13.83 -20.74
C ARG A 115 -0.07 -15.29 -20.38
N ALA A 116 -0.92 -15.81 -19.51
CA ALA A 116 -0.90 -17.19 -19.08
C ALA A 116 -1.32 -18.12 -20.24
N GLU A 117 -0.60 -19.22 -20.42
CA GLU A 117 -0.83 -20.15 -21.53
C GLU A 117 -2.19 -20.85 -21.45
N GLY A 118 -2.62 -21.27 -20.25
CA GLY A 118 -3.87 -22.01 -20.09
C GLY A 118 -5.11 -21.15 -20.15
N SER A 119 -5.12 -20.02 -19.43
CA SER A 119 -6.29 -19.13 -19.34
C SER A 119 -6.30 -18.00 -20.35
N GLY A 120 -5.17 -17.68 -20.98
CA GLY A 120 -5.02 -16.52 -21.86
C GLY A 120 -5.15 -15.18 -21.13
N LEU A 121 -5.21 -15.15 -19.79
CA LEU A 121 -5.32 -13.94 -18.99
C LEU A 121 -3.94 -13.33 -18.70
N PRO A 122 -3.83 -12.02 -18.48
CA PRO A 122 -2.56 -11.39 -18.09
C PRO A 122 -1.97 -12.00 -16.82
N LEU A 123 -0.68 -12.33 -16.83
CA LEU A 123 0.05 -12.84 -15.67
C LEU A 123 0.36 -11.69 -14.71
N ARG A 124 -0.61 -11.32 -13.87
CA ARG A 124 -0.47 -10.23 -12.89
C ARG A 124 -1.36 -10.42 -11.66
N TYR A 125 -0.95 -9.84 -10.53
CA TYR A 125 -1.76 -9.80 -9.31
C TYR A 125 -2.69 -8.59 -9.21
N ARG A 126 -2.45 -7.52 -9.98
CA ARG A 126 -3.33 -6.35 -10.02
C ARG A 126 -4.76 -6.76 -10.38
N GLY A 127 -5.71 -6.43 -9.52
CA GLY A 127 -7.14 -6.79 -9.61
C GLY A 127 -7.49 -8.15 -8.98
N CYS A 128 -6.52 -8.91 -8.47
CA CYS A 128 -6.77 -10.24 -7.93
C CYS A 128 -7.49 -10.17 -6.57
N ALA A 129 -8.52 -10.99 -6.39
CA ALA A 129 -9.24 -11.08 -5.13
C ALA A 129 -8.44 -11.83 -4.07
N VAL A 130 -8.44 -11.29 -2.85
CA VAL A 130 -8.13 -12.04 -1.65
C VAL A 130 -9.34 -12.92 -1.34
N HIS A 131 -9.33 -14.12 -1.90
CA HIS A 131 -10.48 -15.02 -1.91
C HIS A 131 -10.66 -15.78 -0.60
N ARG A 132 -9.66 -15.75 0.29
CA ARG A 132 -9.74 -16.38 1.61
C ARG A 132 -9.01 -15.55 2.67
N VAL A 133 -9.69 -15.25 3.77
CA VAL A 133 -9.13 -14.61 4.98
C VAL A 133 -9.62 -15.39 6.20
N GLN A 134 -8.81 -16.33 6.68
CA GLN A 134 -9.13 -17.12 7.86
C GLN A 134 -8.44 -16.51 9.09
N ALA A 135 -9.27 -15.98 10.00
CA ALA A 135 -8.79 -15.32 11.22
C ALA A 135 -7.95 -16.28 12.07
N GLY A 136 -6.84 -15.78 12.62
CA GLY A 136 -5.86 -16.55 13.38
C GLY A 136 -5.03 -17.50 12.53
N PHE A 137 -5.09 -17.41 11.19
CA PHE A 137 -4.38 -18.34 10.32
C PHE A 137 -3.72 -17.65 9.12
N VAL A 138 -4.47 -17.37 8.06
CA VAL A 138 -3.90 -16.89 6.79
C VAL A 138 -4.84 -15.98 6.02
N LEU A 139 -4.25 -15.05 5.28
CA LEU A 139 -4.83 -14.38 4.14
C LEU A 139 -4.27 -15.02 2.86
N GLN A 140 -5.14 -15.43 1.93
CA GLN A 140 -4.75 -16.10 0.69
C GLN A 140 -5.32 -15.39 -0.54
N SER A 141 -4.47 -15.24 -1.55
CA SER A 141 -4.74 -14.53 -2.80
C SER A 141 -3.98 -15.18 -3.97
N GLY A 142 -3.94 -14.51 -5.12
CA GLY A 142 -3.14 -14.90 -6.29
C GLY A 142 -3.88 -15.79 -7.30
N ASP A 143 -5.17 -16.07 -7.10
CA ASP A 143 -6.01 -16.68 -8.13
C ASP A 143 -6.55 -15.59 -9.07
N PHE A 144 -5.73 -15.15 -10.03
CA PHE A 144 -6.13 -14.16 -11.03
C PHE A 144 -7.04 -14.72 -12.13
N VAL A 145 -7.25 -16.05 -12.17
CA VAL A 145 -8.03 -16.72 -13.23
C VAL A 145 -9.49 -16.84 -12.84
N ARG A 146 -9.77 -17.29 -11.62
CA ARG A 146 -11.14 -17.53 -11.12
C ARG A 146 -11.49 -16.72 -9.89
N GLY A 147 -10.50 -16.17 -9.18
CA GLY A 147 -10.72 -15.35 -7.98
C GLY A 147 -11.38 -16.09 -6.82
N ASN A 148 -11.35 -17.43 -6.80
CA ASN A 148 -12.03 -18.23 -5.77
C ASN A 148 -11.16 -19.35 -5.18
N GLY A 149 -9.88 -19.43 -5.55
CA GLY A 149 -8.92 -20.40 -5.06
C GLY A 149 -8.81 -21.67 -5.92
N SER A 150 -9.61 -21.80 -6.99
CA SER A 150 -9.54 -22.97 -7.89
C SER A 150 -8.70 -22.73 -9.16
N GLY A 151 -8.21 -21.51 -9.37
CA GLY A 151 -7.41 -21.13 -10.53
C GLY A 151 -5.97 -20.74 -10.20
N GLY A 152 -5.41 -19.89 -11.08
CA GLY A 152 -4.06 -19.39 -11.01
C GLY A 152 -3.05 -20.25 -11.76
N GLU A 153 -2.19 -19.59 -12.53
CA GLU A 153 -1.07 -20.17 -13.27
C GLU A 153 0.24 -19.47 -12.89
N SER A 154 1.37 -20.13 -13.10
CA SER A 154 2.69 -19.53 -12.87
C SER A 154 3.23 -18.86 -14.12
N VAL A 155 4.28 -18.05 -13.97
CA VAL A 155 5.00 -17.46 -15.12
C VAL A 155 5.77 -18.49 -15.95
N TYR A 156 5.91 -19.72 -15.45
CA TYR A 156 6.59 -20.84 -16.12
C TYR A 156 5.63 -21.81 -16.81
N GLY A 157 4.33 -21.49 -16.87
CA GLY A 157 3.26 -22.39 -17.29
C GLY A 157 2.31 -22.72 -16.13
N LYS A 158 1.57 -23.84 -16.20
CA LYS A 158 0.52 -24.13 -15.20
C LYS A 158 1.03 -24.21 -13.77
N LYS A 159 2.05 -25.02 -13.50
CA LYS A 159 2.56 -25.32 -12.15
C LYS A 159 4.08 -25.49 -12.14
N PHE A 160 4.71 -25.29 -10.98
CA PHE A 160 6.13 -25.56 -10.75
C PHE A 160 6.41 -26.31 -9.44
N LYS A 161 7.61 -26.90 -9.37
CA LYS A 161 8.07 -27.77 -8.26
C LYS A 161 8.29 -27.01 -6.96
N ASP A 162 8.39 -27.75 -5.86
CA ASP A 162 8.73 -27.17 -4.55
C ASP A 162 10.24 -26.96 -4.43
N GLU A 163 10.63 -25.88 -3.77
CA GLU A 163 12.03 -25.56 -3.48
C GLU A 163 12.35 -25.93 -2.03
N ARG A 164 13.29 -26.88 -1.86
CA ARG A 164 13.66 -27.43 -0.55
C ARG A 164 14.00 -26.37 0.49
N PRO A 165 14.76 -25.29 0.19
CA PRO A 165 15.06 -24.26 1.19
C PRO A 165 13.80 -23.62 1.78
N GLY A 166 12.76 -23.40 0.97
CA GLY A 166 11.48 -22.86 1.44
C GLY A 166 10.67 -23.85 2.27
N LEU A 167 10.73 -25.15 1.98
CA LEU A 167 10.04 -26.19 2.78
C LEU A 167 10.67 -26.40 4.17
N LEU A 168 11.96 -26.08 4.34
CA LEU A 168 12.66 -26.19 5.62
C LEU A 168 12.37 -25.02 6.57
N ARG A 169 11.84 -23.91 6.05
CA ARG A 169 11.45 -22.75 6.84
C ARG A 169 10.12 -22.98 7.54
N ARG A 170 9.96 -22.36 8.71
CA ARG A 170 8.77 -22.48 9.53
C ARG A 170 7.83 -21.31 9.38
N HIS A 171 6.54 -21.57 9.49
CA HIS A 171 5.49 -20.58 9.55
C HIS A 171 5.27 -20.13 11.01
N GLY A 172 6.35 -19.70 11.68
CA GLY A 172 6.36 -19.50 13.14
C GLY A 172 5.76 -18.18 13.64
N ARG A 173 5.33 -17.29 12.75
CA ARG A 173 4.80 -15.97 13.10
C ARG A 173 3.91 -15.41 12.00
N ALA A 174 3.16 -14.37 12.31
CA ALA A 174 2.47 -13.55 11.32
C ALA A 174 3.44 -12.89 10.32
N GLY A 175 2.97 -12.64 9.10
CA GLY A 175 3.73 -11.97 8.04
C GLY A 175 4.72 -12.87 7.29
N VAL A 176 4.68 -14.18 7.46
CA VAL A 176 5.39 -15.13 6.58
C VAL A 176 4.63 -15.25 5.25
N LEU A 177 5.34 -15.11 4.12
CA LEU A 177 4.85 -15.25 2.76
C LEU A 177 5.19 -16.64 2.21
N SER A 178 4.17 -17.37 1.75
CA SER A 178 4.31 -18.78 1.38
C SER A 178 3.40 -19.15 0.19
N MET A 179 3.79 -20.16 -0.58
CA MET A 179 3.06 -20.59 -1.78
C MET A 179 1.77 -21.34 -1.42
N GLY A 180 0.67 -20.94 -2.05
CA GLY A 180 -0.56 -21.73 -2.09
C GLY A 180 -0.40 -22.88 -3.09
N ASN A 181 -0.65 -24.10 -2.64
CA ASN A 181 -0.58 -25.29 -3.47
C ASN A 181 -1.74 -26.25 -3.18
N SER A 182 -1.94 -27.20 -4.08
CA SER A 182 -2.95 -28.26 -4.01
C SER A 182 -2.29 -29.63 -3.84
N GLY A 183 -1.14 -29.67 -3.17
CA GLY A 183 -0.28 -30.85 -3.02
C GLY A 183 1.15 -30.62 -3.52
N LYS A 184 1.99 -31.65 -3.37
CA LYS A 184 3.41 -31.61 -3.72
C LYS A 184 3.62 -31.16 -5.17
N HIS A 185 4.55 -30.23 -5.38
CA HIS A 185 4.96 -29.73 -6.70
C HIS A 185 3.82 -29.11 -7.54
N SER A 186 2.86 -28.47 -6.87
CA SER A 186 1.70 -27.83 -7.52
C SER A 186 1.60 -26.32 -7.24
N ASN A 187 2.75 -25.66 -7.14
CA ASN A 187 2.81 -24.21 -6.97
C ASN A 187 2.37 -23.51 -8.27
N GLY A 188 1.49 -22.52 -8.17
CA GLY A 188 1.02 -21.70 -9.29
C GLY A 188 1.28 -20.22 -9.02
N SER A 189 0.22 -19.41 -9.05
CA SER A 189 0.25 -18.00 -8.62
C SER A 189 -0.35 -17.75 -7.25
N GLN A 190 -1.07 -18.72 -6.68
CA GLN A 190 -1.66 -18.53 -5.36
C GLN A 190 -0.58 -18.44 -4.29
N PHE A 191 -0.76 -17.52 -3.36
CA PHE A 191 0.10 -17.32 -2.21
C PHE A 191 -0.73 -17.00 -0.98
N PHE A 192 -0.14 -17.17 0.20
CA PHE A 192 -0.74 -16.71 1.44
C PHE A 192 0.26 -15.96 2.32
N LEU A 193 -0.27 -15.01 3.08
CA LEU A 193 0.38 -14.34 4.19
C LEU A 193 -0.21 -14.87 5.49
N THR A 194 0.64 -15.32 6.39
CA THR A 194 0.22 -15.76 7.72
C THR A 194 -0.26 -14.59 8.57
N LEU A 195 -1.38 -14.78 9.25
CA LEU A 195 -1.94 -13.82 10.23
C LEU A 195 -1.55 -14.19 11.66
N ALA A 196 -1.21 -15.46 11.90
CA ALA A 196 -0.61 -15.97 13.13
C ALA A 196 0.38 -17.11 12.81
N ALA A 197 0.97 -17.72 13.83
CA ALA A 197 1.78 -18.93 13.62
C ALA A 197 0.93 -20.06 13.01
N ALA A 198 1.48 -20.73 12.00
CA ALA A 198 0.79 -21.72 11.17
C ALA A 198 1.61 -23.02 11.01
N PRO A 199 2.00 -23.70 12.10
CA PRO A 199 2.85 -24.89 12.05
C PRO A 199 2.28 -26.04 11.20
N GLN A 200 0.96 -26.09 11.00
CA GLN A 200 0.31 -27.05 10.11
C GLN A 200 0.75 -26.95 8.64
N CYS A 201 1.33 -25.82 8.24
CA CYS A 201 1.86 -25.55 6.91
C CYS A 201 3.35 -25.94 6.74
N ASP A 202 4.07 -26.21 7.83
CA ASP A 202 5.50 -26.55 7.80
C ASP A 202 5.77 -27.81 6.96
N GLY A 203 6.81 -27.75 6.12
CA GLY A 203 7.19 -28.85 5.22
C GLY A 203 6.23 -29.12 4.06
N LYS A 204 5.12 -28.38 3.94
CA LYS A 204 4.08 -28.56 2.90
C LYS A 204 3.99 -27.39 1.93
N HIS A 205 4.24 -26.18 2.42
CA HIS A 205 4.17 -24.95 1.63
C HIS A 205 5.54 -24.29 1.58
N VAL A 206 5.95 -23.86 0.38
CA VAL A 206 7.25 -23.22 0.16
C VAL A 206 7.19 -21.80 0.71
N VAL A 207 7.87 -21.54 1.83
CA VAL A 207 8.08 -20.19 2.34
C VAL A 207 9.07 -19.47 1.44
N PHE A 208 8.66 -18.34 0.87
CA PHE A 208 9.48 -17.60 -0.09
C PHE A 208 9.66 -16.11 0.18
N GLY A 209 9.15 -15.63 1.31
CA GLY A 209 9.42 -14.27 1.74
C GLY A 209 8.82 -13.96 3.09
N ARG A 210 8.84 -12.67 3.44
CA ARG A 210 8.21 -12.15 4.64
C ARG A 210 7.80 -10.70 4.46
N VAL A 211 6.82 -10.25 5.24
CA VAL A 211 6.44 -8.85 5.37
C VAL A 211 7.55 -8.07 6.06
N THR A 212 7.97 -6.97 5.44
CA THR A 212 8.91 -5.98 6.00
C THR A 212 8.21 -4.68 6.39
N SER A 213 7.06 -4.36 5.78
CA SER A 213 6.21 -3.23 6.16
C SER A 213 4.74 -3.53 5.88
N GLY A 214 3.82 -2.86 6.60
CA GLY A 214 2.37 -3.06 6.44
C GLY A 214 1.76 -4.12 7.36
N GLY A 215 2.43 -4.49 8.47
CA GLY A 215 1.85 -5.43 9.44
C GLY A 215 0.52 -4.95 10.07
N ALA A 216 0.31 -3.64 10.20
CA ALA A 216 -0.98 -3.07 10.62
C ALA A 216 -2.10 -3.32 9.60
N VAL A 217 -1.77 -3.35 8.29
CA VAL A 217 -2.72 -3.64 7.21
C VAL A 217 -3.19 -5.09 7.31
N LEU A 218 -2.28 -6.03 7.61
CA LEU A 218 -2.68 -7.43 7.84
C LEU A 218 -3.69 -7.56 8.98
N ARG A 219 -3.46 -6.88 10.10
CA ARG A 219 -4.39 -6.87 11.24
C ARG A 219 -5.72 -6.22 10.89
N ASP A 220 -5.71 -5.15 10.11
CA ASP A 220 -6.94 -4.46 9.68
C ASP A 220 -7.77 -5.34 8.73
N ILE A 221 -7.11 -6.04 7.79
CA ILE A 221 -7.78 -7.00 6.92
C ILE A 221 -8.37 -8.15 7.71
N GLU A 222 -7.61 -8.71 8.65
CA GLU A 222 -8.12 -9.77 9.54
C GLU A 222 -9.34 -9.31 10.34
N ALA A 223 -9.29 -8.12 10.92
CA ALA A 223 -10.38 -7.57 11.73
C ALA A 223 -11.65 -7.32 10.89
N LYS A 224 -11.51 -6.78 9.68
CA LYS A 224 -12.65 -6.39 8.83
C LYS A 224 -13.18 -7.54 7.97
N ALA A 225 -12.29 -8.33 7.39
CA ALA A 225 -12.62 -9.36 6.41
C ALA A 225 -12.49 -10.78 6.97
N GLY A 226 -11.77 -11.00 8.07
CA GLY A 226 -11.51 -12.35 8.60
C GLY A 226 -12.78 -13.08 9.05
N SER A 227 -12.80 -14.38 8.78
CA SER A 227 -13.85 -15.31 9.23
C SER A 227 -13.24 -16.63 9.71
N GLU A 228 -14.06 -17.46 10.36
CA GLU A 228 -13.63 -18.80 10.81
C GLU A 228 -13.51 -19.79 9.65
N ASP A 229 -14.42 -19.73 8.67
CA ASP A 229 -14.44 -20.58 7.48
C ASP A 229 -13.49 -20.11 6.37
N GLY A 230 -12.86 -18.95 6.58
CA GLY A 230 -11.97 -18.32 5.62
C GLY A 230 -12.67 -17.52 4.52
N LYS A 231 -14.00 -17.53 4.41
CA LYS A 231 -14.72 -16.69 3.45
C LYS A 231 -14.72 -15.22 3.90
N PRO A 232 -14.14 -14.29 3.12
CA PRO A 232 -14.05 -12.89 3.54
C PRO A 232 -15.41 -12.26 3.82
N ARG A 233 -15.57 -11.59 4.97
CA ARG A 233 -16.81 -10.87 5.35
C ARG A 233 -17.08 -9.66 4.45
N VAL A 234 -16.02 -9.00 4.02
CA VAL A 234 -16.02 -7.91 3.04
C VAL A 234 -15.05 -8.25 1.93
N ARG A 235 -15.27 -7.73 0.72
CA ARG A 235 -14.33 -7.93 -0.38
C ARG A 235 -12.99 -7.31 -0.05
N VAL A 236 -11.92 -8.02 -0.37
CA VAL A 236 -10.56 -7.51 -0.34
C VAL A 236 -9.89 -7.88 -1.67
N LYS A 237 -9.23 -6.93 -2.30
CA LYS A 237 -8.55 -7.14 -3.59
C LYS A 237 -7.18 -6.48 -3.61
N ILE A 238 -6.26 -7.06 -4.37
CA ILE A 238 -5.01 -6.42 -4.73
C ILE A 238 -5.34 -5.41 -5.81
N ASP A 239 -5.11 -4.16 -5.49
CA ASP A 239 -5.59 -3.02 -6.24
C ASP A 239 -4.46 -2.44 -7.09
N GLU A 240 -3.25 -2.36 -6.52
CA GLU A 240 -1.99 -2.19 -7.23
C GLU A 240 -0.91 -3.09 -6.62
N CYS A 241 0.11 -3.41 -7.40
CA CYS A 241 1.26 -4.18 -6.94
C CYS A 241 2.45 -3.93 -7.86
N GLY A 242 3.65 -4.26 -7.38
CA GLY A 242 4.85 -4.13 -8.17
C GLY A 242 6.11 -4.45 -7.38
N GLU A 243 7.25 -4.27 -8.01
CA GLU A 243 8.52 -4.23 -7.30
C GLU A 243 8.61 -2.98 -6.43
N PHE A 244 9.19 -3.15 -5.25
CA PHE A 244 9.46 -2.07 -4.34
C PHE A 244 10.91 -1.60 -4.53
N VAL A 245 11.07 -0.38 -5.03
CA VAL A 245 12.38 0.25 -5.20
C VAL A 245 12.55 1.30 -4.09
N PRO A 246 13.51 1.12 -3.16
CA PRO A 246 13.79 2.13 -2.13
C PRO A 246 14.06 3.50 -2.77
N GLY A 247 13.50 4.57 -2.19
CA GLY A 247 13.65 5.93 -2.72
C GLY A 247 12.71 6.28 -3.89
N THR A 248 12.24 5.29 -4.67
CA THR A 248 11.31 5.52 -5.80
C THR A 248 9.87 5.12 -5.46
N THR A 249 9.69 4.04 -4.72
CA THR A 249 8.37 3.55 -4.31
C THR A 249 8.07 4.01 -2.89
N ALA A 250 7.05 4.86 -2.68
CA ALA A 250 6.72 5.32 -1.33
C ALA A 250 6.35 4.15 -0.42
N ARG A 251 6.81 4.17 0.84
CA ARG A 251 6.39 3.20 1.88
C ARG A 251 5.04 3.56 2.51
N HIS A 252 4.65 4.85 2.52
CA HIS A 252 3.38 5.42 3.06
C HIS A 252 2.77 6.52 2.14
N GLY A 253 1.44 6.80 2.17
CA GLY A 253 0.68 7.43 1.04
C GLY A 253 -0.79 6.99 0.88
N PHE A 254 -1.65 7.66 0.12
CA PHE A 254 -3.06 7.29 -0.12
C PHE A 254 -3.42 7.31 -1.62
N TRP A 255 -4.50 6.61 -1.99
CA TRP A 255 -5.01 6.60 -3.37
C TRP A 255 -6.06 7.69 -3.58
N HIS A 256 -5.90 8.45 -4.66
CA HIS A 256 -6.89 9.40 -5.17
C HIS A 256 -7.35 8.94 -6.54
N ASP A 257 -8.60 8.49 -6.62
CA ASP A 257 -9.29 8.27 -7.89
C ASP A 257 -9.97 9.57 -8.32
N PRO A 258 -9.51 10.21 -9.40
CA PRO A 258 -10.24 11.34 -9.94
C PRO A 258 -11.59 10.86 -10.52
N PRO A 259 -12.59 11.75 -10.64
CA PRO A 259 -13.86 11.45 -11.31
C PRO A 259 -13.69 10.78 -12.68
N GLU A 260 -14.68 10.02 -13.13
CA GLU A 260 -14.65 9.37 -14.45
C GLU A 260 -14.32 10.38 -15.56
N GLY A 261 -13.23 10.14 -16.29
CA GLY A 261 -12.75 11.00 -17.38
C GLY A 261 -11.63 11.98 -17.02
N GLU A 262 -11.26 12.11 -15.75
CA GLU A 262 -10.25 13.08 -15.27
C GLU A 262 -8.82 12.49 -15.09
N GLY A 263 -8.57 11.29 -15.63
CA GLY A 263 -7.22 10.70 -15.69
C GLY A 263 -7.05 9.43 -14.84
N PRO A 264 -5.81 8.91 -14.74
CA PRO A 264 -5.53 7.70 -13.99
C PRO A 264 -5.56 7.96 -12.48
N ALA A 265 -5.78 6.91 -11.70
CA ALA A 265 -5.60 6.93 -10.25
C ALA A 265 -4.21 7.47 -9.86
N LEU A 266 -4.19 8.41 -8.92
CA LEU A 266 -2.98 9.02 -8.39
C LEU A 266 -2.66 8.46 -7.02
N PHE A 267 -1.42 8.03 -6.84
CA PHE A 267 -0.89 7.67 -5.54
C PHE A 267 -0.21 8.88 -4.93
N VAL A 268 -0.74 9.37 -3.82
CA VAL A 268 -0.19 10.52 -3.11
C VAL A 268 0.67 10.01 -1.96
N PRO A 269 2.01 10.12 -2.01
CA PRO A 269 2.86 9.73 -0.89
C PRO A 269 2.56 10.60 0.34
N VAL A 270 2.59 9.99 1.52
CA VAL A 270 2.57 10.74 2.78
C VAL A 270 4.02 11.10 3.07
N ALA A 271 4.32 12.40 3.08
CA ALA A 271 5.65 12.90 3.42
C ALA A 271 6.03 12.48 4.84
N ARG A 272 7.27 12.07 5.03
CA ARG A 272 7.88 11.88 6.35
C ARG A 272 8.80 13.05 6.61
N VAL A 273 8.60 13.69 7.76
CA VAL A 273 9.46 14.76 8.23
C VAL A 273 10.24 14.20 9.42
N LEU A 274 11.55 14.01 9.23
CA LEU A 274 12.45 13.69 10.33
C LEU A 274 12.86 15.01 10.99
N VAL A 275 12.63 15.12 12.29
CA VAL A 275 13.02 16.28 13.09
C VAL A 275 14.07 15.81 14.08
N VAL A 276 15.32 16.20 13.86
CA VAL A 276 16.38 16.04 14.85
C VAL A 276 16.51 17.35 15.59
N ALA A 277 16.33 17.29 16.92
CA ALA A 277 16.44 18.47 17.78
C ALA A 277 17.35 18.16 18.98
N THR A 278 18.10 19.16 19.44
CA THR A 278 18.98 19.08 20.61
C THR A 278 18.24 19.08 21.96
N GLY A 279 16.90 18.90 21.94
CA GLY A 279 16.03 18.83 23.11
C GLY A 279 14.55 18.76 22.74
N GLU A 280 13.67 18.51 23.72
CA GLU A 280 12.21 18.36 23.46
C GLU A 280 11.52 19.67 23.04
N ALA A 281 11.98 20.82 23.53
CA ALA A 281 11.28 22.10 23.32
C ALA A 281 11.29 22.57 21.85
N PRO A 282 12.41 22.48 21.09
CA PRO A 282 12.42 22.75 19.66
C PRO A 282 11.52 21.80 18.85
N GLY A 283 11.49 20.49 19.18
CA GLY A 283 10.60 19.52 18.54
C GLY A 283 9.12 19.88 18.71
N LYS A 284 8.70 20.21 19.94
CA LYS A 284 7.32 20.66 20.23
C LYS A 284 6.94 21.95 19.51
N ARG A 285 7.87 22.92 19.41
CA ARG A 285 7.64 24.18 18.67
C ARG A 285 7.45 23.93 17.18
N PHE A 286 8.23 23.03 16.60
CA PHE A 286 8.11 22.64 15.20
C PHE A 286 6.76 21.97 14.92
N GLU A 287 6.33 21.02 15.76
CA GLU A 287 5.01 20.38 15.64
C GLU A 287 3.86 21.39 15.73
N GLU A 288 3.95 22.37 16.64
CA GLU A 288 2.93 23.40 16.80
C GLU A 288 2.88 24.37 15.61
N ALA A 289 4.05 24.73 15.06
CA ALA A 289 4.15 25.60 13.88
C ALA A 289 3.60 24.93 12.62
N LEU A 290 3.92 23.64 12.39
CA LEU A 290 3.34 22.87 11.29
C LEU A 290 1.81 22.78 11.40
N ARG A 291 1.28 22.60 12.62
CA ARG A 291 -0.17 22.58 12.88
C ARG A 291 -0.82 23.93 12.58
N LYS A 292 -0.16 25.04 12.91
CA LYS A 292 -0.61 26.40 12.60
C LYS A 292 -0.58 26.69 11.09
N GLY A 293 0.40 26.13 10.36
CA GLY A 293 0.52 26.20 8.91
C GLY A 293 -0.43 25.28 8.13
N GLY A 294 -1.37 24.58 8.80
CA GLY A 294 -2.35 23.71 8.14
C GLY A 294 -1.79 22.37 7.66
N CYS A 295 -0.59 21.97 8.09
CA CYS A 295 0.00 20.67 7.78
C CYS A 295 -0.50 19.60 8.78
N ASN A 296 -1.23 18.59 8.32
CA ASN A 296 -1.54 17.42 9.15
C ASN A 296 -0.38 16.41 9.09
N MET A 297 0.39 16.32 10.16
CA MET A 297 1.44 15.30 10.28
C MET A 297 0.82 13.92 10.51
N VAL A 298 1.32 12.90 9.82
CA VAL A 298 0.86 11.51 9.98
C VAL A 298 1.91 10.62 10.63
N ASP A 299 3.18 11.06 10.73
CA ASP A 299 4.25 10.30 11.39
C ASP A 299 5.42 11.27 11.69
N VAL A 300 5.66 11.60 12.98
CA VAL A 300 6.89 12.30 13.40
C VAL A 300 7.64 11.40 14.36
N GLU A 301 8.86 11.07 13.96
CA GLU A 301 9.82 10.33 14.76
C GLU A 301 10.83 11.34 15.29
N GLN A 302 10.72 11.68 16.57
CA GLN A 302 11.66 12.59 17.23
C GLN A 302 12.86 11.80 17.72
N HIS A 303 14.04 12.14 17.22
CA HIS A 303 15.30 11.69 17.79
C HIS A 303 15.94 12.83 18.57
N ILE A 304 15.99 12.66 19.90
CA ILE A 304 16.69 13.58 20.80
C ILE A 304 18.15 13.14 20.85
N VAL A 305 19.02 13.91 20.22
CA VAL A 305 20.47 13.67 20.27
C VAL A 305 21.08 14.59 21.32
N PRO A 306 21.81 14.05 22.32
CA PRO A 306 22.52 14.87 23.31
C PRO A 306 23.50 15.83 22.62
N LYS A 307 23.65 17.03 23.20
CA LYS A 307 24.58 18.04 22.68
C LYS A 307 26.01 17.49 22.64
N GLY A 308 26.64 17.51 21.47
CA GLY A 308 28.01 17.02 21.26
C GLY A 308 28.15 15.56 20.79
N GLU A 309 27.05 14.87 20.46
CA GLU A 309 27.10 13.57 19.79
C GLU A 309 27.04 13.69 18.26
N PHE A 310 27.52 12.66 17.57
CA PHE A 310 27.59 12.58 16.11
C PHE A 310 26.43 11.75 15.54
N LEU A 311 25.84 12.22 14.43
CA LEU A 311 24.79 11.54 13.68
C LEU A 311 25.41 10.89 12.43
N GLY A 312 25.93 9.68 12.59
CA GLY A 312 26.75 9.01 11.57
C GLY A 312 28.22 9.45 11.60
N ASP A 313 28.98 9.12 10.56
CA ASP A 313 30.44 9.32 10.55
C ASP A 313 30.89 10.79 10.37
N ASP A 314 30.00 11.69 9.91
CA ASP A 314 30.39 13.04 9.44
C ASP A 314 29.52 14.23 9.93
N ILE A 315 28.57 14.03 10.86
CA ILE A 315 27.66 15.11 11.30
C ILE A 315 27.77 15.36 12.80
N GLU A 316 28.42 16.46 13.20
CA GLU A 316 28.51 16.91 14.60
C GLU A 316 27.31 17.81 14.96
N VAL A 317 26.52 17.44 15.97
CA VAL A 317 25.28 18.14 16.31
C VAL A 317 25.55 19.33 17.25
N TYR A 318 25.58 20.55 16.69
CA TYR A 318 25.59 21.81 17.45
C TYR A 318 24.34 22.64 17.19
N ASP A 319 23.54 22.90 18.24
CA ASP A 319 22.42 23.85 18.31
C ASP A 319 21.55 24.00 17.04
N ALA A 320 21.35 22.91 16.29
CA ALA A 320 20.65 22.90 15.02
C ALA A 320 19.44 21.96 15.09
N ILE A 321 18.32 22.40 14.51
CA ILE A 321 17.21 21.52 14.14
C ILE A 321 17.53 21.01 12.74
N LEU A 322 17.90 19.73 12.58
CA LEU A 322 17.98 19.11 11.26
C LEU A 322 16.57 18.64 10.90
N VAL A 323 15.91 19.35 9.98
CA VAL A 323 14.64 18.91 9.41
C VAL A 323 14.91 18.28 8.05
N ALA A 324 14.98 16.96 7.99
CA ALA A 324 15.01 16.24 6.73
C ALA A 324 13.57 15.91 6.33
N ALA A 325 12.99 16.73 5.46
CA ALA A 325 11.73 16.41 4.79
C ALA A 325 12.04 15.57 3.53
N ILE A 326 11.78 14.27 3.58
CA ILE A 326 11.97 13.41 2.40
C ILE A 326 10.74 13.59 1.51
N PHE A 327 10.83 14.48 0.53
CA PHE A 327 9.90 14.56 -0.58
C PHE A 327 10.35 13.58 -1.67
N GLN A 328 9.49 12.66 -2.10
CA GLN A 328 9.78 11.87 -3.29
C GLN A 328 9.54 12.75 -4.54
N GLU A 329 10.61 13.01 -5.29
CA GLU A 329 10.68 13.92 -6.44
C GLU A 329 9.89 13.51 -7.71
N ASN A 330 9.03 12.49 -7.68
CA ASN A 330 8.54 11.87 -8.92
C ASN A 330 7.02 11.99 -9.20
N LEU A 331 6.36 13.04 -8.73
CA LEU A 331 5.04 13.41 -9.25
C LEU A 331 5.18 14.60 -10.21
N PRO A 332 4.67 14.52 -11.46
CA PRO A 332 4.58 15.70 -12.31
C PRO A 332 3.65 16.71 -11.62
N TRP A 333 4.27 17.75 -11.07
CA TRP A 333 3.57 18.92 -10.54
C TRP A 333 2.89 19.65 -11.70
N SER A 334 1.61 19.42 -11.90
CA SER A 334 0.79 20.24 -12.79
C SER A 334 -0.22 21.02 -11.95
N ASP A 335 0.15 22.19 -11.44
CA ASP A 335 -0.66 23.29 -10.86
C ASP A 335 -1.99 22.96 -10.12
N GLY A 336 -2.10 21.75 -9.58
CA GLY A 336 -3.35 21.13 -9.15
C GLY A 336 -3.34 20.90 -7.66
N VAL A 337 -4.25 21.59 -6.98
CA VAL A 337 -4.48 21.56 -5.53
C VAL A 337 -4.72 20.13 -5.02
N LEU A 338 -3.85 19.64 -4.13
CA LEU A 338 -4.09 18.41 -3.35
C LEU A 338 -5.23 18.63 -2.32
N PRO A 339 -5.98 17.58 -1.95
CA PRO A 339 -7.23 17.75 -1.21
C PRO A 339 -7.07 17.74 0.32
N ASN A 340 -7.83 18.62 0.98
CA ASN A 340 -8.05 18.82 2.43
C ASN A 340 -6.97 18.28 3.40
N ASN A 341 -6.20 19.22 3.96
CA ASN A 341 -5.20 19.09 5.04
C ASN A 341 -4.03 18.13 4.80
N ALA A 342 -3.95 17.45 3.65
CA ALA A 342 -2.68 17.00 3.10
C ALA A 342 -2.01 18.18 2.40
N ALA A 343 -1.61 19.19 3.17
CA ALA A 343 -0.60 20.12 2.68
C ALA A 343 0.70 19.30 2.57
N LEU A 344 0.92 18.67 1.42
CA LEU A 344 2.27 18.64 0.85
C LEU A 344 2.57 20.11 0.57
N CYS A 345 3.06 20.77 1.61
CA CYS A 345 3.53 22.14 1.56
C CYS A 345 4.45 22.24 0.34
N LYS A 346 4.29 23.26 -0.51
CA LYS A 346 5.24 23.46 -1.60
C LYS A 346 6.64 23.42 -0.98
N PRO A 347 7.65 22.79 -1.58
CA PRO A 347 9.00 22.78 -1.00
C PRO A 347 9.46 24.19 -0.59
N THR A 348 9.06 25.21 -1.35
CA THR A 348 9.27 26.63 -1.04
C THR A 348 8.50 27.13 0.19
N GLU A 349 7.23 26.77 0.37
CA GLU A 349 6.41 27.16 1.52
C GLU A 349 6.84 26.41 2.80
N ALA A 350 7.30 25.16 2.66
CA ALA A 350 7.86 24.39 3.76
C ALA A 350 9.17 25.02 4.23
N VAL A 351 9.99 25.47 3.27
CA VAL A 351 11.22 26.24 3.52
C VAL A 351 10.92 27.59 4.16
N GLU A 352 9.84 28.30 3.78
CA GLU A 352 9.47 29.56 4.45
C GLU A 352 8.97 29.34 5.87
N CYS A 353 8.13 28.33 6.12
CA CYS A 353 7.75 27.93 7.48
C CYS A 353 8.99 27.51 8.30
N LEU A 354 9.94 26.79 7.70
CA LEU A 354 11.20 26.40 8.35
C LEU A 354 12.09 27.62 8.65
N LYS A 355 12.16 28.61 7.76
CA LYS A 355 12.87 29.88 7.98
C LYS A 355 12.25 30.70 9.12
N GLU A 356 10.92 30.72 9.25
CA GLU A 356 10.25 31.36 10.38
C GLU A 356 10.55 30.66 11.72
N ILE A 357 10.78 29.34 11.71
CA ILE A 357 11.02 28.54 12.93
C ILE A 357 12.50 28.54 13.35
N VAL A 358 13.43 28.47 12.39
CA VAL A 358 14.86 28.26 12.63
C VAL A 358 15.70 29.54 12.45
N GLY A 359 15.12 30.61 11.88
CA GLY A 359 15.83 31.83 11.53
C GLY A 359 16.73 31.68 10.29
N GLU A 360 17.68 32.61 10.08
CA GLU A 360 18.58 32.64 8.89
C GLU A 360 19.61 31.49 8.84
N ASN A 361 19.65 30.60 9.83
CA ASN A 361 20.66 29.53 9.94
C ASN A 361 20.24 28.20 9.28
N LEU A 362 19.25 28.23 8.38
CA LEU A 362 18.85 27.06 7.61
C LEU A 362 19.93 26.75 6.55
N VAL A 363 20.70 25.67 6.76
CA VAL A 363 21.56 25.08 5.73
C VAL A 363 20.79 23.92 5.09
N MET A 364 20.51 24.01 3.79
CA MET A 364 19.84 22.94 3.03
C MET A 364 20.81 21.84 2.62
#